data_AF-A0AAD7D7B7-F1
#
_entry.id   AF-A0AAD7D7B7-F1
#
_cell.length_a   1.000
_cell.length_b   1.000
_cell.length_c   1.000
_cell.angle_alpha   90.00
_cell.angle_beta   90.00
_cell.angle_gamma   90.00
#
_symmetry.space_group_name_H-M   'P 1'
#
loop_
_entity.id
_entity.type
_entity.pdbx_description
1 polymer ?
#
loop_
_entity_poly.entity_id
_entity_poly.type
_entity_poly.pdbx_seq_one_letter_code
_entity_poly.pdbx_strand_id
1 'polypeptide(L)'
;IVAEKIPEWTSGLHEWQVIVVAWILDGEDVFCVTATGDGKSTLFAVPIIVLLQVARNPAAYPGYLHHKKPVALVIAPTKGLAGNIVHVVHDLYIRLTHQELP
;
A
#
# COMPACT_ATOMS: atom_id res chain seq x y z
N ILE A 1 -0.91 8.97 -6.83
CA ILE A 1 0.06 8.17 -6.04
C ILE A 1 0.30 6.79 -6.66
N VAL A 2 -0.61 5.81 -6.52
CA VAL A 2 -0.33 4.42 -6.96
C VAL A 2 0.00 4.31 -8.45
N ALA A 3 -0.85 4.84 -9.34
CA ALA A 3 -0.63 4.79 -10.79
C ALA A 3 0.66 5.51 -11.25
N GLU A 4 1.05 6.58 -10.54
CA GLU A 4 2.27 7.33 -10.84
C GLU A 4 3.52 6.56 -10.41
N LYS A 5 3.45 5.90 -9.25
CA LYS A 5 4.61 5.28 -8.61
C LYS A 5 4.81 3.81 -8.98
N ILE A 6 3.79 3.17 -9.56
CA ILE A 6 3.82 1.77 -10.03
C ILE A 6 3.25 1.72 -11.46
N PRO A 7 3.97 2.28 -12.45
CA PRO A 7 3.48 2.40 -13.82
C PRO A 7 3.29 1.05 -14.52
N GLU A 8 3.90 -0.03 -14.01
CA GLU A 8 3.71 -1.38 -14.55
C GLU A 8 2.33 -1.95 -14.24
N TRP A 9 1.61 -1.37 -13.27
CA TRP A 9 0.20 -1.67 -13.04
C TRP A 9 -0.62 -0.86 -14.03
N THR A 10 -0.64 -1.32 -15.28
CA THR A 10 -1.27 -0.61 -16.41
C THR A 10 -2.77 -0.39 -16.23
N SER A 11 -3.44 -1.26 -15.46
CA SER A 11 -4.83 -1.11 -15.05
C SER A 11 -5.01 -0.52 -13.64
N GLY A 12 -3.93 -0.21 -12.94
CA GLY A 12 -3.95 0.20 -11.54
C GLY A 12 -4.53 -0.87 -10.61
N LEU A 13 -5.12 -0.41 -9.50
CA LEU A 13 -5.89 -1.25 -8.58
C LEU A 13 -7.25 -1.61 -9.20
N HIS A 14 -7.76 -2.79 -8.85
CA HIS A 14 -9.17 -3.10 -9.11
C HIS A 14 -10.08 -2.13 -8.36
N GLU A 15 -11.27 -1.82 -8.90
CA GLU A 15 -12.20 -0.87 -8.29
C GLU A 15 -12.52 -1.19 -6.83
N TRP A 16 -12.73 -2.46 -6.51
CA TRP A 16 -13.01 -2.90 -5.15
C TRP A 16 -11.80 -2.66 -4.22
N GLN A 17 -10.58 -2.79 -4.72
CA GLN A 17 -9.37 -2.53 -3.94
C GLN A 17 -9.23 -1.04 -3.65
N VAL A 18 -9.58 -0.17 -4.60
CA VAL A 18 -9.56 1.29 -4.40
C VAL A 18 -10.50 1.68 -3.25
N ILE A 19 -11.72 1.15 -3.26
CA ILE A 19 -12.72 1.42 -2.21
C ILE A 19 -12.22 0.96 -0.85
N VAL A 20 -11.74 -0.29 -0.75
CA VAL A 20 -11.29 -0.85 0.52
C VAL A 20 -10.02 -0.17 1.04
N VAL A 21 -9.07 0.18 0.16
CA VAL A 21 -7.87 0.92 0.53
C VAL A 21 -8.23 2.32 1.06
N ALA A 22 -9.22 2.99 0.46
CA ALA A 22 -9.68 4.28 0.95
C ALA A 22 -10.23 4.17 2.37
N TRP A 23 -11.09 3.19 2.66
CA TRP A 23 -11.57 2.94 4.03
C TRP A 23 -10.43 2.71 5.03
N ILE A 24 -9.43 1.91 4.67
CA ILE A 24 -8.26 1.68 5.54
C ILE A 24 -7.49 2.99 5.79
N LEU A 25 -7.34 3.84 4.77
CA LEU A 25 -6.66 5.13 4.89
C LEU A 25 -7.46 6.16 5.71
N ASP A 26 -8.78 6.05 5.72
CA ASP A 26 -9.68 6.83 6.57
C ASP A 26 -9.70 6.33 8.02
N GLY A 27 -9.01 5.22 8.31
CA GLY A 27 -8.88 4.64 9.64
C GLY A 27 -10.00 3.66 10.02
N GLU A 28 -10.77 3.19 9.05
CA GLU A 28 -11.84 2.22 9.27
C GLU A 28 -11.32 0.80 9.47
N ASP A 29 -11.94 0.06 10.37
CA ASP A 29 -11.70 -1.38 10.56
C ASP A 29 -12.38 -2.18 9.44
N VAL A 30 -11.59 -2.91 8.65
CA VAL A 30 -12.10 -3.66 7.49
C VAL A 30 -12.04 -5.17 7.72
N PHE A 31 -13.18 -5.83 7.55
CA PHE A 31 -13.26 -7.29 7.36
C PHE A 31 -13.48 -7.62 5.88
N CYS A 32 -12.48 -8.22 5.24
CA CYS A 32 -12.48 -8.49 3.80
C CYS A 32 -12.41 -9.99 3.50
N VAL A 33 -13.37 -10.51 2.73
CA VAL A 33 -13.41 -11.90 2.26
C VAL A 33 -13.34 -11.89 0.74
N THR A 34 -12.26 -12.44 0.20
CA THR A 34 -11.99 -12.48 -1.24
C THR A 34 -11.40 -13.83 -1.63
N ALA A 35 -11.51 -14.15 -2.92
CA ALA A 35 -10.91 -15.36 -3.46
C ALA A 35 -9.37 -15.32 -3.36
N THR A 36 -8.74 -16.49 -3.32
CA THR A 36 -7.29 -16.57 -3.49
C THR A 36 -6.90 -16.12 -4.90
N GLY A 37 -5.83 -15.34 -5.02
CA GLY A 37 -5.39 -14.78 -6.30
C GLY A 37 -6.05 -13.45 -6.67
N ASP A 38 -7.08 -13.01 -5.93
CA ASP A 38 -7.82 -11.77 -6.22
C ASP A 38 -7.03 -10.47 -5.92
N GLY A 39 -5.80 -10.60 -5.44
CA GLY A 39 -4.93 -9.46 -5.17
C GLY A 39 -5.12 -8.79 -3.81
N LYS A 40 -5.77 -9.44 -2.83
CA LYS A 40 -5.95 -8.92 -1.45
C LYS A 40 -4.68 -8.43 -0.75
N SER A 41 -3.50 -8.82 -1.20
CA SER A 41 -2.23 -8.31 -0.66
C SER A 41 -2.07 -6.79 -0.85
N THR A 42 -2.75 -6.21 -1.83
CA THR A 42 -2.78 -4.75 -2.04
C THR A 42 -3.38 -4.01 -0.85
N LEU A 43 -4.29 -4.64 -0.09
CA LEU A 43 -4.99 -4.01 1.03
C LEU A 43 -4.09 -3.67 2.21
N PHE A 44 -2.95 -4.33 2.37
CA PHE A 44 -1.95 -3.96 3.39
C PHE A 44 -0.72 -3.28 2.78
N ALA A 45 -0.38 -3.56 1.53
CA ALA A 45 0.79 -2.98 0.87
C ALA A 45 0.55 -1.53 0.41
N VAL A 46 -0.62 -1.22 -0.17
CA VAL A 46 -0.89 0.11 -0.72
C VAL A 46 -1.08 1.17 0.37
N PRO A 47 -1.81 0.93 1.48
CA PRO A 47 -1.98 1.96 2.50
C PRO A 47 -0.66 2.48 3.04
N ILE A 48 0.30 1.60 3.35
CA ILE A 48 1.60 2.02 3.87
C ILE A 48 2.38 2.87 2.84
N ILE A 49 2.23 2.57 1.55
CA ILE A 49 2.86 3.33 0.47
C ILE A 49 2.28 4.74 0.35
N VAL A 50 0.94 4.85 0.39
CA VAL A 50 0.25 6.14 0.36
C VAL A 50 0.67 6.97 1.57
N LEU A 51 0.65 6.39 2.77
CA LEU A 51 1.05 7.09 3.99
C LEU A 51 2.52 7.56 3.94
N LEU A 52 3.43 6.73 3.43
CA LEU A 52 4.84 7.11 3.23
C LEU A 52 4.98 8.28 2.26
N GLN A 53 4.23 8.27 1.16
CA GLN A 53 4.29 9.34 0.17
C GLN A 53 3.72 10.66 0.68
N VAL A 54 2.60 10.59 1.42
CA VAL A 54 2.02 11.75 2.09
C VAL A 54 3.00 12.29 3.15
N ALA A 55 3.67 11.41 3.90
CA ALA A 55 4.66 11.82 4.89
C ALA A 55 5.90 12.52 4.28
N ARG A 56 6.32 12.13 3.07
CA ARG A 56 7.44 12.76 2.35
C ARG A 56 7.10 14.15 1.80
N ASN A 57 5.86 14.35 1.35
CA ASN A 57 5.42 15.63 0.80
C ASN A 57 4.04 16.06 1.31
N PRO A 58 3.91 16.44 2.60
CA PRO A 58 2.61 16.78 3.19
C PRO A 58 1.92 17.96 2.48
N ALA A 59 2.71 18.91 1.95
CA ALA A 59 2.20 20.08 1.26
C ALA A 59 1.45 19.74 -0.04
N ALA A 60 1.81 18.65 -0.71
CA ALA A 60 1.11 18.19 -1.92
C ALA A 60 -0.24 17.50 -1.63
N TYR A 61 -0.51 17.15 -0.37
CA TYR A 61 -1.72 16.43 0.05
C TYR A 61 -2.42 17.15 1.22
N PRO A 62 -2.86 18.40 1.02
CA PRO A 62 -3.54 19.16 2.08
C PRO A 62 -4.81 18.41 2.53
N GLY A 63 -5.03 18.37 3.84
CA GLY A 63 -6.20 17.71 4.44
C GLY A 63 -6.03 16.22 4.74
N TYR A 64 -4.97 15.57 4.27
CA TYR A 64 -4.68 14.18 4.64
C TYR A 64 -3.91 14.10 5.96
N LEU A 65 -4.32 13.16 6.81
CA LEU A 65 -3.55 12.80 8.01
C LEU A 65 -2.19 12.26 7.57
N HIS A 66 -1.13 12.82 8.14
CA HIS A 66 0.23 12.37 7.89
C HIS A 66 0.93 12.07 9.21
N HIS A 67 1.55 10.90 9.28
CA HIS A 67 2.42 10.52 10.36
C HIS A 67 3.86 10.68 9.90
N LYS A 68 4.75 11.26 10.73
CA LYS A 68 6.17 11.43 10.35
C LYS A 68 6.86 10.10 10.03
N LYS A 69 6.38 9.01 10.63
CA LYS A 69 6.91 7.67 10.44
C LYS A 69 5.76 6.66 10.41
N PRO A 70 5.10 6.48 9.25
CA PRO A 70 4.05 5.47 9.10
C PRO A 70 4.61 4.07 9.36
N VAL A 71 3.82 3.24 10.05
CA VAL A 71 4.18 1.85 10.38
C VAL A 71 2.97 0.96 10.10
N ALA A 72 3.22 -0.20 9.50
CA ALA A 72 2.22 -1.24 9.30
C ALA A 72 2.71 -2.56 9.93
N LEU A 73 1.82 -3.26 10.62
CA LEU A 73 2.08 -4.59 11.18
C LEU A 73 1.20 -5.60 10.45
N VAL A 74 1.82 -6.58 9.78
CA VAL A 74 1.12 -7.68 9.11
C VAL A 74 1.42 -8.97 9.86
N ILE A 75 0.39 -9.61 10.38
CA ILE A 75 0.48 -10.90 11.06
C ILE A 75 0.01 -11.97 10.09
N ALA A 76 0.86 -12.98 9.87
CA ALA A 76 0.56 -14.10 8.98
C ALA A 76 0.64 -15.44 9.74
N PRO A 77 -0.23 -16.41 9.40
CA PRO A 77 -0.27 -17.71 10.10
C PRO A 77 0.95 -18.59 9.85
N THR A 78 1.71 -18.37 8.77
CA THR A 78 2.87 -19.21 8.42
C THR A 78 4.08 -18.37 8.02
N LYS A 79 5.28 -18.92 8.27
CA LYS A 79 6.55 -18.31 7.85
C LYS A 79 6.64 -18.16 6.33
N GLY A 80 6.14 -19.15 5.57
CA GLY A 80 6.14 -19.09 4.11
C GLY A 80 5.29 -17.93 3.58
N LEU A 81 4.09 -17.75 4.14
CA LEU A 81 3.23 -16.62 3.75
C LEU A 81 3.83 -15.28 4.18
N ALA A 82 4.40 -15.20 5.39
CA ALA A 82 5.10 -14.01 5.86
C ALA A 82 6.26 -13.64 4.91
N GLY A 83 7.06 -14.63 4.50
CA GLY A 83 8.15 -14.44 3.54
C GLY A 83 7.68 -13.89 2.19
N ASN A 84 6.59 -14.44 1.65
CA ASN A 84 5.99 -13.94 0.42
C ASN A 84 5.52 -12.48 0.55
N ILE A 85 4.92 -12.12 1.69
CA ILE A 85 4.47 -10.75 1.97
C ILE A 85 5.68 -9.80 2.04
N VAL A 86 6.74 -10.18 2.75
CA VAL A 86 7.97 -9.39 2.84
C VAL A 86 8.56 -9.14 1.47
N HIS A 87 8.64 -10.17 0.61
CA HIS A 87 9.15 -10.02 -0.75
C HIS A 87 8.34 -9.03 -1.57
N VAL A 88 7.00 -9.16 -1.58
CA VAL A 88 6.12 -8.24 -2.33
C VAL A 88 6.24 -6.80 -1.84
N VAL A 89 6.23 -6.58 -0.52
CA VAL A 89 6.32 -5.23 0.05
C VAL A 89 7.70 -4.62 -0.21
N HIS A 90 8.77 -5.40 -0.12
CA HIS A 90 10.13 -4.95 -0.40
C HIS A 90 10.30 -4.54 -1.87
N ASP A 91 9.83 -5.35 -2.81
CA ASP A 91 9.86 -5.03 -4.23
C ASP A 91 9.08 -3.75 -4.55
N LEU A 92 7.93 -3.59 -3.91
CA LEU A 92 7.13 -2.39 -4.05
C LEU A 92 7.86 -1.18 -3.45
N TYR A 93 8.43 -1.30 -2.26
CA TYR A 93 9.21 -0.24 -1.61
C TYR A 93 10.37 0.24 -2.48
N ILE A 94 11.17 -0.68 -3.02
CA ILE A 94 12.30 -0.37 -3.91
C ILE A 94 11.83 0.46 -5.11
N ARG A 95 10.76 0.06 -5.78
CA ARG A 95 10.23 0.78 -6.96
C ARG A 95 9.82 2.22 -6.62
N LEU A 96 9.28 2.43 -5.42
CA LEU A 96 8.86 3.75 -4.95
C LEU A 96 10.02 4.66 -4.55
N THR A 97 11.15 4.10 -4.13
CA THR A 97 12.32 4.87 -3.65
C THR A 97 13.38 5.08 -4.73
N HIS A 98 13.49 4.18 -5.72
CA HIS A 98 14.50 4.31 -6.78
C HIS A 98 14.12 5.29 -7.89
N GLN A 99 12.89 5.83 -7.91
CA GLN A 99 12.55 7.00 -8.74
C GLN A 99 13.10 8.33 -8.19
N GLU A 100 13.80 8.33 -7.05
CA GLU A 100 14.40 9.52 -6.41
C GLU A 100 15.94 9.47 -6.38
N LEU A 101 16.60 8.88 -7.38
CA LEU A 101 18.03 9.07 -7.60
C LEU A 101 18.25 10.04 -8.78
N PRO A 102 18.98 11.15 -8.59
CA PRO A 102 19.39 12.04 -9.68
C PRO A 102 20.30 11.34 -10.69
#